data_AF-A0A9X2XEN5-F1
#
_entry.id   AF-A0A9X2XEN5-F1
#
_cell.length_a   1.000
_cell.length_b   1.000
_cell.length_c   1.000
_cell.angle_alpha   90.00
_cell.angle_beta   90.00
_cell.angle_gamma   90.00
#
_symmetry.space_group_name_H-M   'P 1'
#
loop_
_entity.id
_entity.type
_entity.pdbx_description
1 polymer ?
#
loop_
_entity_poly.entity_id
_entity_poly.type
_entity_poly.pdbx_seq_one_letter_code
_entity_poly.pdbx_strand_id
1 'polypeptide(L)'
;MASGFALDVVDLAAVIAKGEQPPEQGPYRILVGNEALCFTSVVIDDPIVTGGQILESIEVRPAPGIMVFQVLSTGRLEEIDTNERVDLRHAGVERFLVFLGDSSYRIVLNDQVLTWGGRQINGATLKALAGAPQDHDVWEIVPGGRDILVGDKDYIDLTKPGVEHFVVKPFEATIIMNAKPRVVHTRFLTYQQLVELAFPGSQHPPQTVYTIDYDHGPHDHPEGSVVDGQQIRVKEGMEFYVSVSDKS
;
A
#
# COMPACT_ATOMS: atom_id res chain seq x y z
N MET A 1 -23.13 7.15 -43.93
CA MET A 1 -21.81 7.48 -43.36
C MET A 1 -22.04 7.96 -41.92
N ALA A 2 -22.15 7.03 -40.97
CA ALA A 2 -22.20 7.39 -39.55
C ALA A 2 -20.75 7.34 -39.04
N SER A 3 -20.08 8.48 -39.07
CA SER A 3 -18.81 8.65 -38.37
C SER A 3 -19.15 8.71 -36.89
N GLY A 4 -18.92 7.60 -36.18
CA GLY A 4 -18.97 7.59 -34.72
C GLY A 4 -17.92 8.55 -34.21
N PHE A 5 -18.33 9.70 -33.67
CA PHE A 5 -17.50 10.45 -32.77
C PHE A 5 -17.29 9.56 -31.54
N ALA A 6 -16.14 8.90 -31.45
CA ALA A 6 -15.65 8.52 -30.15
C ALA A 6 -15.49 9.84 -29.38
N LEU A 7 -16.35 10.07 -28.38
CA LEU A 7 -16.13 11.16 -27.45
C LEU A 7 -14.77 10.88 -26.81
N ASP A 8 -13.81 11.78 -27.01
CA ASP A 8 -12.52 11.70 -26.33
C ASP A 8 -12.77 11.92 -24.84
N VAL A 9 -12.91 10.80 -24.11
CA VAL A 9 -13.17 10.85 -22.67
C VAL A 9 -11.90 11.35 -21.97
N VAL A 10 -12.06 12.43 -21.23
CA VAL A 10 -10.98 13.12 -20.52
C VAL A 10 -10.60 12.30 -19.28
N ASP A 11 -9.36 11.81 -19.23
CA ASP A 11 -8.78 11.26 -18.01
C ASP A 11 -8.20 12.41 -17.16
N LEU A 12 -8.96 12.79 -16.13
CA LEU A 12 -8.59 13.90 -15.24
C LEU A 12 -7.27 13.63 -14.51
N ALA A 13 -7.02 12.38 -14.09
CA ALA A 13 -5.76 12.01 -13.42
C ALA A 13 -4.56 12.27 -14.34
N ALA A 14 -4.67 11.87 -15.61
CA ALA A 14 -3.61 12.03 -16.58
C ALA A 14 -3.35 13.52 -16.94
N VAL A 15 -4.41 14.33 -17.03
CA VAL A 15 -4.29 15.78 -17.28
C VAL A 15 -3.60 16.47 -16.09
N ILE A 16 -4.08 16.20 -14.87
CA ILE A 16 -3.53 16.79 -13.64
C ILE A 16 -2.07 16.36 -13.44
N ALA A 17 -1.74 15.09 -13.71
CA ALA A 17 -0.36 14.59 -13.59
C ALA A 17 0.63 15.28 -14.54
N LYS A 18 0.16 15.84 -15.66
CA LYS A 18 0.97 16.65 -16.59
C LYS A 18 1.06 18.13 -16.18
N GLY A 19 0.36 18.55 -15.12
CA GLY A 19 0.24 19.95 -14.73
C GLY A 19 -0.63 20.77 -15.68
N GLU A 20 -1.47 20.12 -16.47
CA GLU A 20 -2.41 20.76 -17.39
C GLU A 20 -3.73 21.07 -16.67
N GLN A 21 -4.49 22.04 -17.18
CA GLN A 21 -5.83 22.33 -16.66
C GLN A 21 -6.84 21.38 -17.28
N PRO A 22 -7.74 20.77 -16.47
CA PRO A 22 -8.87 20.01 -17.00
C PRO A 22 -9.69 20.84 -17.99
N PRO A 23 -10.13 20.25 -19.12
CA PRO A 23 -11.00 20.94 -20.06
C PRO A 23 -12.32 21.33 -19.38
N GLU A 24 -12.88 22.45 -19.83
CA GLU A 24 -14.15 23.01 -19.34
C GLU A 24 -15.37 22.12 -19.63
N GLN A 25 -15.25 21.21 -20.60
CA GLN A 25 -16.32 20.31 -21.01
C GLN A 25 -15.82 18.87 -21.00
N GLY A 26 -16.68 17.99 -20.50
CA GLY A 26 -16.47 16.55 -20.48
C GLY A 26 -16.70 15.89 -21.85
N PRO A 27 -16.87 14.57 -21.88
CA PRO A 27 -17.04 13.69 -20.71
C PRO A 27 -15.77 13.47 -19.90
N TYR A 28 -15.92 13.36 -18.58
CA TYR A 28 -14.86 13.11 -17.60
C TYR A 28 -14.85 11.66 -17.14
N ARG A 29 -13.68 11.03 -17.14
CA ARG A 29 -13.47 9.73 -16.51
C ARG A 29 -13.09 9.93 -15.04
N ILE A 30 -13.88 9.35 -14.15
CA ILE A 30 -13.58 9.25 -12.71
C ILE A 30 -13.39 7.79 -12.30
N LEU A 31 -12.86 7.61 -11.10
CA LEU A 31 -12.71 6.32 -10.42
C LEU A 31 -13.55 6.31 -9.15
N VAL A 32 -14.37 5.28 -8.98
CA VAL A 32 -15.18 5.07 -7.78
C VAL A 32 -14.80 3.72 -7.18
N GLY A 33 -14.35 3.73 -5.93
CA GLY A 33 -13.84 2.54 -5.25
C GLY A 33 -14.55 2.24 -3.94
N ASN A 34 -14.07 1.20 -3.26
CA ASN A 34 -14.58 0.74 -1.97
C ASN A 34 -13.47 0.77 -0.89
N GLU A 35 -13.76 0.26 0.29
CA GLU A 35 -12.82 0.18 1.44
C GLU A 35 -11.51 -0.60 1.15
N ALA A 36 -11.51 -1.48 0.13
CA ALA A 36 -10.32 -2.21 -0.31
C ALA A 36 -9.55 -1.46 -1.42
N LEU A 37 -9.94 -0.22 -1.72
CA LEU A 37 -9.40 0.61 -2.81
C LEU A 37 -9.48 -0.09 -4.18
N CYS A 38 -10.48 -0.95 -4.37
CA CYS A 38 -10.78 -1.53 -5.67
C CYS A 38 -11.66 -0.56 -6.44
N PHE A 39 -11.11 0.06 -7.49
CA PHE A 39 -11.79 1.10 -8.27
C PHE A 39 -12.45 0.54 -9.52
N THR A 40 -13.65 1.04 -9.83
CA THR A 40 -14.26 0.98 -11.15
C THR A 40 -14.19 2.35 -11.81
N SER A 41 -14.13 2.38 -13.14
CA SER A 41 -14.11 3.62 -13.91
C SER A 41 -15.50 3.97 -14.40
N VAL A 42 -15.90 5.22 -14.22
CA VAL A 42 -17.19 5.75 -14.66
C VAL A 42 -16.98 7.02 -15.48
N VAL A 43 -17.88 7.28 -16.42
CA VAL A 43 -17.86 8.45 -17.28
C VAL A 43 -19.01 9.38 -16.89
N ILE A 44 -18.70 10.65 -16.66
CA ILE A 44 -19.67 11.69 -16.28
C ILE A 44 -19.54 12.88 -17.22
N ASP A 45 -20.66 13.38 -17.72
CA ASP A 45 -20.67 14.54 -18.62
C ASP A 45 -20.54 15.89 -17.89
N ASP A 46 -21.18 16.02 -16.72
CA ASP A 46 -21.19 17.24 -15.91
C ASP A 46 -19.88 17.39 -15.10
N PRO A 47 -19.14 18.50 -15.22
CA PRO A 47 -17.98 18.76 -14.36
C PRO A 47 -18.35 18.97 -12.90
N ILE A 48 -19.59 19.34 -12.58
CA ILE A 48 -20.05 19.59 -11.21
C ILE A 48 -21.04 18.51 -10.82
N VAL A 49 -20.60 17.58 -9.97
CA VAL A 49 -21.40 16.45 -9.51
C VAL A 49 -21.75 16.55 -8.05
N THR A 50 -22.83 15.91 -7.63
CA THR A 50 -23.10 15.68 -6.20
C THR A 50 -22.65 14.30 -5.74
N GLY A 51 -22.48 14.13 -4.42
CA GLY A 51 -22.24 12.80 -3.82
C GLY A 51 -23.30 11.79 -4.24
N GLY A 52 -24.57 12.21 -4.34
CA GLY A 52 -25.67 11.38 -4.83
C GLY A 52 -25.50 10.97 -6.29
N GLN A 53 -25.08 11.88 -7.17
CA GLN A 53 -24.82 11.56 -8.58
C GLN A 53 -23.64 10.60 -8.75
N ILE A 54 -22.60 10.71 -7.90
CA ILE A 54 -21.49 9.75 -7.87
C ILE A 54 -22.01 8.35 -7.53
N LEU A 55 -22.88 8.21 -6.53
CA LEU A 55 -23.50 6.93 -6.19
C LEU A 55 -24.38 6.38 -7.32
N GLU A 56 -25.24 7.22 -7.91
CA GLU A 56 -26.11 6.82 -9.02
C GLU A 56 -25.31 6.34 -10.24
N SER A 57 -24.12 6.92 -10.47
CA SER A 57 -23.22 6.55 -11.57
C SER A 57 -22.69 5.11 -11.47
N ILE A 58 -22.72 4.52 -10.27
CA ILE A 58 -22.37 3.11 -10.01
C ILE A 58 -23.62 2.27 -9.64
N GLU A 59 -24.81 2.73 -10.03
CA GLU A 59 -26.10 2.07 -9.76
C GLU A 59 -26.43 1.90 -8.27
N VAL A 60 -25.81 2.70 -7.40
CA VAL A 60 -26.08 2.72 -5.96
C VAL A 60 -27.06 3.84 -5.63
N ARG A 61 -28.16 3.50 -4.95
CA ARG A 61 -29.11 4.51 -4.47
C ARG A 61 -28.57 5.20 -3.21
N PRO A 62 -28.57 6.54 -3.12
CA PRO A 62 -28.21 7.23 -1.90
C PRO A 62 -29.07 6.82 -0.71
N ALA A 63 -28.43 6.58 0.44
CA ALA A 63 -29.10 6.19 1.68
C ALA A 63 -28.26 6.63 2.88
N PRO A 64 -28.86 6.84 4.07
CA PRO A 64 -28.12 7.28 5.27
C PRO A 64 -26.96 6.37 5.71
N GLY A 65 -26.98 5.09 5.31
CA GLY A 65 -25.90 4.14 5.60
C GLY A 65 -24.86 4.01 4.48
N ILE A 66 -24.78 4.99 3.58
CA ILE A 66 -23.82 5.04 2.49
C ILE A 66 -23.13 6.39 2.52
N MET A 67 -21.82 6.37 2.66
CA MET A 67 -20.98 7.57 2.68
C MET A 67 -20.14 7.64 1.40
N VAL A 68 -19.92 8.85 0.90
CA VAL A 68 -19.04 9.13 -0.24
C VAL A 68 -17.87 9.96 0.27
N PHE A 69 -16.66 9.57 -0.10
CA PHE A 69 -15.45 10.33 0.18
C PHE A 69 -14.75 10.66 -1.13
N GLN A 70 -14.24 11.88 -1.27
CA GLN A 70 -13.23 12.19 -2.30
C GLN A 70 -11.83 11.86 -1.78
N VAL A 71 -10.99 11.35 -2.67
CA VAL A 71 -9.58 11.07 -2.40
C VAL A 71 -8.74 12.21 -2.98
N LEU A 72 -8.29 13.13 -2.13
CA LEU A 72 -7.49 14.26 -2.54
C LEU A 72 -6.13 13.84 -3.11
N SER A 73 -5.49 14.74 -3.85
CA SER A 73 -4.11 14.58 -4.36
C SER A 73 -3.08 14.34 -3.25
N THR A 74 -3.38 14.79 -2.03
CA THR A 74 -2.55 14.55 -0.83
C THR A 74 -2.70 13.14 -0.24
N GLY A 75 -3.65 12.34 -0.73
CA GLY A 75 -4.04 11.06 -0.13
C GLY A 75 -5.06 11.19 1.01
N ARG A 76 -5.37 12.43 1.45
CA ARG A 76 -6.43 12.68 2.43
C ARG A 76 -7.81 12.38 1.85
N LEU A 77 -8.70 11.92 2.71
CA LEU A 77 -10.10 11.68 2.38
C LEU A 77 -10.96 12.79 2.98
N GLU A 78 -11.91 13.28 2.20
CA GLU A 78 -12.93 14.22 2.64
C GLU A 78 -14.31 13.64 2.33
N GLU A 79 -15.18 13.63 3.33
CA GLU A 79 -16.55 13.18 3.18
C GLU A 79 -17.34 14.20 2.34
N ILE A 80 -18.18 13.71 1.44
CA ILE A 80 -19.04 14.49 0.57
C ILE A 80 -20.50 14.16 0.91
N ASP A 81 -21.26 15.17 1.29
CA ASP A 81 -22.69 15.01 1.49
C ASP A 81 -23.41 14.65 0.18
N THR A 82 -24.53 13.92 0.26
CA THR A 82 -25.28 13.49 -0.94
C THR A 82 -25.67 14.65 -1.87
N ASN A 83 -25.90 15.85 -1.31
CA ASN A 83 -26.29 17.05 -2.05
C ASN A 83 -25.15 18.07 -2.22
N GLU A 84 -23.99 17.80 -1.63
CA GLU A 84 -22.82 18.68 -1.78
C GLU A 84 -22.34 18.64 -3.22
N ARG A 85 -21.97 19.80 -3.76
CA ARG A 85 -21.48 19.94 -5.13
C ARG A 85 -19.96 19.89 -5.14
N VAL A 86 -19.44 19.06 -6.01
CA VAL A 86 -18.03 18.77 -6.19
C VAL A 86 -17.67 19.03 -7.64
N ASP A 87 -16.66 19.87 -7.86
CA ASP A 87 -16.19 20.20 -9.20
C ASP A 87 -14.98 19.32 -9.55
N LEU A 88 -15.19 18.41 -10.49
CA LEU A 88 -14.23 17.42 -10.97
C LEU A 88 -13.00 18.05 -11.64
N ARG A 89 -13.07 19.33 -12.02
CA ARG A 89 -11.96 20.05 -12.66
C ARG A 89 -10.89 20.49 -11.65
N HIS A 90 -11.15 20.39 -10.35
CA HIS A 90 -10.12 20.67 -9.33
C HIS A 90 -9.16 19.50 -9.17
N ALA A 91 -7.88 19.82 -8.96
CA ALA A 91 -6.82 18.82 -8.87
C ALA A 91 -7.03 17.87 -7.68
N GLY A 92 -7.20 16.57 -7.95
CA GLY A 92 -7.37 15.51 -6.95
C GLY A 92 -8.82 15.10 -6.67
N VAL A 93 -9.77 15.40 -7.55
CA VAL A 93 -11.21 15.11 -7.39
C VAL A 93 -11.69 14.02 -8.36
N GLU A 94 -10.77 13.24 -8.93
CA GLU A 94 -11.05 12.18 -9.89
C GLU A 94 -11.28 10.80 -9.26
N ARG A 95 -11.07 10.68 -7.95
CA ARG A 95 -11.18 9.43 -7.19
C ARG A 95 -12.13 9.60 -6.02
N PHE A 96 -13.08 8.67 -5.92
CA PHE A 96 -14.05 8.60 -4.85
C PHE A 96 -14.03 7.23 -4.20
N LEU A 97 -14.35 7.17 -2.91
CA LEU A 97 -14.55 5.95 -2.15
C LEU A 97 -15.97 5.94 -1.59
N VAL A 98 -16.62 4.80 -1.73
CA VAL A 98 -17.96 4.55 -1.18
C VAL A 98 -17.84 3.57 -0.03
N PHE A 99 -18.40 3.95 1.11
CA PHE A 99 -18.42 3.13 2.32
C PHE A 99 -19.84 2.80 2.72
N LEU A 100 -20.02 1.60 3.27
CA LEU A 100 -21.25 1.22 3.96
C LEU A 100 -21.07 1.50 5.45
N GLY A 101 -21.86 2.43 5.98
CA GLY A 101 -21.74 2.91 7.35
C GLY A 101 -22.38 4.27 7.55
N ASP A 102 -22.46 4.70 8.79
CA ASP A 102 -23.02 5.98 9.24
C ASP A 102 -22.03 6.80 10.08
N SER A 103 -20.76 6.38 10.09
CA SER A 103 -19.72 6.90 10.96
C SER A 103 -18.37 6.88 10.24
N SER A 104 -17.55 7.90 10.51
CA SER A 104 -16.16 7.97 10.06
C SER A 104 -15.19 7.94 11.23
N TYR A 105 -14.01 7.38 11.00
CA TYR A 105 -12.99 7.06 11.99
C TYR A 105 -11.71 7.82 11.67
N ARG A 106 -11.13 8.48 12.68
CA ARG A 106 -9.85 9.15 12.50
C ARG A 106 -8.72 8.17 12.74
N ILE A 107 -7.71 8.20 11.89
CA ILE A 107 -6.44 7.52 12.08
C ILE A 107 -5.29 8.50 11.89
N VAL A 108 -4.14 8.19 12.47
CA VAL A 108 -2.88 8.85 12.13
C VAL A 108 -2.07 7.89 11.26
N LEU A 109 -1.68 8.32 10.07
CA LEU A 109 -0.84 7.56 9.14
C LEU A 109 0.36 8.40 8.75
N ASN A 110 1.58 7.96 9.06
CA ASN A 110 2.81 8.73 8.82
C ASN A 110 2.72 10.18 9.35
N ASP A 111 2.26 10.33 10.59
CA ASP A 111 2.02 11.60 11.28
C ASP A 111 0.91 12.50 10.67
N GLN A 112 0.19 12.03 9.66
CA GLN A 112 -0.94 12.74 9.07
C GLN A 112 -2.27 12.19 9.57
N VAL A 113 -3.18 13.09 9.96
CA VAL A 113 -4.55 12.71 10.34
C VAL A 113 -5.38 12.47 9.08
N LEU A 114 -5.95 11.27 8.99
CA LEU A 114 -6.89 10.87 7.94
C LEU A 114 -8.26 10.55 8.56
N THR A 115 -9.31 10.77 7.79
CA THR A 115 -10.66 10.32 8.11
C THR A 115 -10.99 9.13 7.21
N TRP A 116 -11.42 8.01 7.78
CA TRP A 116 -11.71 6.76 7.07
C TRP A 116 -13.17 6.35 7.30
N GLY A 117 -13.88 5.97 6.24
CA GLY A 117 -15.31 5.61 6.33
C GLY A 117 -15.60 4.17 6.75
N GLY A 118 -14.59 3.31 6.85
CA GLY A 118 -14.75 1.90 7.21
C GLY A 118 -14.52 1.67 8.71
N ARG A 119 -15.30 0.76 9.32
CA ARG A 119 -15.09 0.33 10.72
C ARG A 119 -13.76 -0.39 10.92
N GLN A 120 -13.22 -0.95 9.85
CA GLN A 120 -11.96 -1.67 9.84
C GLN A 120 -11.08 -1.15 8.70
N ILE A 121 -9.78 -1.35 8.85
CA ILE A 121 -8.78 -1.08 7.81
C ILE A 121 -7.69 -2.14 7.86
N ASN A 122 -7.19 -2.56 6.70
CA ASN A 122 -6.12 -3.56 6.64
C ASN A 122 -4.76 -2.95 6.27
N GLY A 123 -3.68 -3.71 6.50
CA GLY A 123 -2.33 -3.28 6.19
C GLY A 123 -2.12 -2.89 4.72
N ALA A 124 -2.74 -3.61 3.78
CA ALA A 124 -2.63 -3.31 2.35
C ALA A 124 -3.22 -1.93 2.01
N THR A 125 -4.41 -1.62 2.54
CA THR A 125 -5.05 -0.31 2.40
C THR A 125 -4.22 0.79 3.06
N LEU A 126 -3.65 0.55 4.24
CA LEU A 126 -2.76 1.52 4.90
C LEU A 126 -1.52 1.85 4.06
N LYS A 127 -0.88 0.86 3.44
CA LYS A 127 0.25 1.10 2.50
C LYS A 127 -0.18 1.93 1.30
N ALA A 128 -1.32 1.59 0.71
CA ALA A 128 -1.83 2.26 -0.47
C ALA A 128 -2.21 3.73 -0.16
N LEU A 129 -2.85 4.00 0.99
CA LEU A 129 -3.14 5.36 1.45
C LEU A 129 -1.87 6.16 1.75
N ALA A 130 -0.81 5.51 2.22
CA ALA A 130 0.51 6.12 2.41
C ALA A 130 1.29 6.35 1.11
N GLY A 131 0.78 5.89 -0.05
CA GLY A 131 1.52 5.91 -1.31
C GLY A 131 2.80 5.06 -1.28
N ALA A 132 2.87 4.07 -0.39
CA ALA A 132 4.06 3.28 -0.14
C ALA A 132 4.14 2.03 -1.05
N PRO A 133 5.35 1.60 -1.45
CA PRO A 133 5.58 0.31 -2.08
C PRO A 133 5.05 -0.88 -1.25
N GLN A 134 4.72 -1.97 -1.94
CA GLN A 134 4.17 -3.19 -1.31
C GLN A 134 5.15 -3.86 -0.33
N ASP A 135 6.46 -3.70 -0.55
CA ASP A 135 7.51 -4.25 0.28
C ASP A 135 7.80 -3.45 1.56
N HIS A 136 7.13 -2.32 1.80
CA HIS A 136 7.18 -1.64 3.09
C HIS A 136 6.45 -2.45 4.17
N ASP A 137 6.75 -2.22 5.44
CA ASP A 137 5.99 -2.69 6.61
C ASP A 137 5.04 -1.62 7.12
N VAL A 138 3.91 -2.04 7.67
CA VAL A 138 3.00 -1.19 8.43
C VAL A 138 3.10 -1.56 9.90
N TRP A 139 3.24 -0.57 10.76
CA TRP A 139 3.31 -0.75 12.20
C TRP A 139 2.22 0.08 12.88
N GLU A 140 1.44 -0.54 13.76
CA GLU A 140 0.59 0.16 14.72
C GLU A 140 1.46 0.57 15.92
N ILE A 141 1.47 1.88 16.21
CA ILE A 141 2.23 2.47 17.29
C ILE A 141 1.39 2.41 18.56
N VAL A 142 1.85 1.67 19.56
CA VAL A 142 1.13 1.46 20.83
C VAL A 142 1.81 2.31 21.91
N PRO A 143 1.16 3.38 22.42
CA PRO A 143 1.75 4.22 23.46
C PRO A 143 2.15 3.42 24.72
N GLY A 144 3.43 3.46 25.08
CA GLY A 144 3.96 2.72 26.24
C GLY A 144 4.06 1.20 26.05
N GLY A 145 3.79 0.70 24.85
CA GLY A 145 3.88 -0.71 24.49
C GLY A 145 4.94 -0.98 23.41
N ARG A 146 4.92 -2.21 22.89
CA ARG A 146 5.68 -2.60 21.71
C ARG A 146 4.81 -2.38 20.47
N ASP A 147 5.37 -1.74 19.45
CA ASP A 147 4.69 -1.57 18.16
C ASP A 147 4.31 -2.93 17.56
N ILE A 148 3.15 -2.97 16.92
CA ILE A 148 2.55 -4.19 16.37
C ILE A 148 2.69 -4.14 14.86
N LEU A 149 3.29 -5.18 14.27
CA LEU A 149 3.33 -5.32 12.82
C LEU A 149 1.90 -5.62 12.30
N VAL A 150 1.44 -4.83 11.34
CA VAL A 150 0.16 -5.02 10.66
C VAL A 150 0.45 -5.61 9.27
N GLY A 151 0.18 -6.89 9.11
CA GLY A 151 0.28 -7.57 7.83
C GLY A 151 -0.78 -7.08 6.83
N ASP A 152 -0.56 -7.34 5.55
CA ASP A 152 -1.45 -6.86 4.47
C ASP A 152 -2.91 -7.32 4.62
N LYS A 153 -3.12 -8.49 5.24
CA LYS A 153 -4.43 -9.11 5.48
C LYS A 153 -4.94 -8.93 6.90
N ASP A 154 -4.18 -8.27 7.76
CA ASP A 154 -4.58 -8.04 9.14
C ASP A 154 -5.53 -6.86 9.17
N TYR A 155 -6.74 -7.08 9.69
CA TYR A 155 -7.76 -6.04 9.83
C TYR A 155 -7.70 -5.44 11.24
N ILE A 156 -7.53 -4.14 11.30
CA ILE A 156 -7.58 -3.36 12.53
C ILE A 156 -8.99 -2.80 12.70
N ASP A 157 -9.56 -2.99 13.90
CA ASP A 157 -10.86 -2.47 14.30
C ASP A 157 -10.72 -1.04 14.84
N LEU A 158 -11.24 -0.08 14.10
CA LEU A 158 -11.19 1.36 14.40
C LEU A 158 -12.36 1.82 15.29
N THR A 159 -13.22 0.90 15.72
CA THR A 159 -14.35 1.23 16.61
C THR A 159 -13.97 1.31 18.08
N LYS A 160 -12.71 0.96 18.40
CA LYS A 160 -12.17 1.03 19.74
C LYS A 160 -12.00 2.50 20.17
N PRO A 161 -12.10 2.80 21.47
CA PRO A 161 -11.83 4.15 21.95
C PRO A 161 -10.37 4.56 21.71
N GLY A 162 -10.17 5.69 21.04
CA GLY A 162 -8.84 6.22 20.76
C GLY A 162 -8.74 6.70 19.31
N VAL A 163 -7.50 6.98 18.90
CA VAL A 163 -7.12 7.17 17.50
C VAL A 163 -5.95 6.24 17.29
N GLU A 164 -6.07 5.32 16.34
CA GLU A 164 -4.98 4.41 15.99
C GLU A 164 -3.89 5.17 15.23
N HIS A 165 -2.63 4.89 15.58
CA HIS A 165 -1.45 5.50 14.95
C HIS A 165 -0.72 4.43 14.15
N PHE A 166 -0.47 4.71 12.87
CA PHE A 166 0.21 3.82 11.94
C PHE A 166 1.42 4.51 11.31
N VAL A 167 2.48 3.74 11.12
CA VAL A 167 3.66 4.16 10.37
C VAL A 167 3.96 3.12 9.29
N VAL A 168 4.19 3.61 8.07
CA VAL A 168 4.62 2.80 6.92
C VAL A 168 6.09 3.09 6.63
N LYS A 169 6.95 2.09 6.75
CA LYS A 169 8.40 2.24 6.56
C LYS A 169 8.97 1.10 5.71
N PRO A 170 10.07 1.32 4.97
CA PRO A 170 10.77 0.24 4.28
C PRO A 170 11.04 -0.93 5.24
N PHE A 171 10.98 -2.16 4.72
CA PHE A 171 11.41 -3.32 5.50
C PHE A 171 12.88 -3.16 5.89
N GLU A 172 13.18 -3.44 7.15
CA GLU A 172 14.54 -3.48 7.67
C GLU A 172 14.63 -4.61 8.69
N ALA A 173 15.69 -5.41 8.59
CA ALA A 173 16.03 -6.40 9.61
C ALA A 173 17.54 -6.44 9.83
N THR A 174 17.96 -6.60 11.09
CA THR A 174 19.33 -6.95 11.43
C THR A 174 19.47 -8.47 11.48
N ILE A 175 20.32 -9.02 10.60
CA ILE A 175 20.74 -10.43 10.62
C ILE A 175 22.17 -10.55 11.13
N ILE A 176 22.56 -11.72 11.62
CA ILE A 176 23.94 -12.02 12.02
C ILE A 176 24.58 -12.89 10.94
N MET A 177 25.54 -12.33 10.20
CA MET A 177 26.27 -13.01 9.15
C MET A 177 27.69 -13.34 9.61
N ASN A 178 28.04 -14.62 9.78
CA ASN A 178 29.35 -15.06 10.28
C ASN A 178 29.78 -14.28 11.54
N ALA A 179 28.89 -14.24 12.55
CA ALA A 179 29.03 -13.50 13.81
C ALA A 179 29.10 -11.96 13.71
N LYS A 180 28.76 -11.36 12.56
CA LYS A 180 28.72 -9.90 12.38
C LYS A 180 27.31 -9.42 12.02
N PRO A 181 26.77 -8.39 12.69
CA PRO A 181 25.48 -7.85 12.33
C PRO A 181 25.51 -7.21 10.93
N ARG A 182 24.47 -7.46 10.15
CA ARG A 182 24.20 -6.87 8.83
C ARG A 182 22.77 -6.41 8.78
N VAL A 183 22.54 -5.18 8.32
CA VAL A 183 21.20 -4.67 8.05
C VAL A 183 20.80 -5.04 6.63
N VAL A 184 19.59 -5.55 6.44
CA VAL A 184 19.03 -5.90 5.13
C VAL A 184 17.68 -5.24 4.93
N HIS A 185 17.41 -4.82 3.69
CA HIS A 185 16.22 -4.06 3.32
C HIS A 185 15.24 -4.83 2.43
N THR A 186 15.35 -6.17 2.39
CA THR A 186 14.44 -7.06 1.67
C THR A 186 14.04 -8.23 2.56
N ARG A 187 12.75 -8.61 2.50
CA ARG A 187 12.23 -9.78 3.22
C ARG A 187 12.75 -11.10 2.67
N PHE A 188 13.28 -11.11 1.45
CA PHE A 188 13.83 -12.31 0.82
C PHE A 188 15.26 -12.06 0.38
N LEU A 189 16.16 -12.94 0.81
CA LEU A 189 17.54 -12.97 0.34
C LEU A 189 17.77 -14.23 -0.48
N THR A 190 18.36 -14.05 -1.66
CA THR A 190 18.82 -15.15 -2.51
C THR A 190 20.13 -15.73 -1.99
N TYR A 191 20.45 -16.96 -2.39
CA TYR A 191 21.76 -17.58 -2.18
C TYR A 191 22.92 -16.62 -2.51
N GLN A 192 22.87 -15.98 -3.68
CA GLN A 192 23.92 -15.06 -4.14
C GLN A 192 24.02 -13.80 -3.26
N GLN A 193 22.90 -13.24 -2.80
CA GLN A 193 22.92 -12.09 -1.90
C GLN A 193 23.51 -12.45 -0.53
N LEU A 194 23.25 -13.64 0.00
CA LEU A 194 23.84 -14.11 1.25
C LEU A 194 25.37 -14.27 1.13
N VAL A 195 25.85 -14.77 -0.01
CA VAL A 195 27.30 -14.86 -0.31
C VAL A 195 27.95 -13.48 -0.37
N GLU A 196 27.34 -12.52 -1.07
CA GLU A 196 27.86 -11.14 -1.15
C GLU A 196 27.88 -10.47 0.23
N LEU A 197 26.85 -10.69 1.07
CA LEU A 197 26.81 -10.16 2.44
C LEU A 197 27.93 -10.75 3.34
N ALA A 198 28.28 -12.02 3.12
CA ALA A 198 29.33 -12.70 3.85
C ALA A 198 30.74 -12.24 3.43
N PHE A 199 30.96 -12.03 2.12
CA PHE A 199 32.28 -11.69 1.56
C PHE A 199 32.22 -10.49 0.59
N PRO A 200 31.85 -9.28 1.07
CA PRO A 200 31.58 -8.14 0.21
C PRO A 200 32.80 -7.72 -0.62
N GLY A 201 32.59 -7.46 -1.90
CA GLY A 201 33.65 -6.99 -2.81
C GLY A 201 34.69 -8.05 -3.19
N SER A 202 34.44 -9.32 -2.90
CA SER A 202 35.30 -10.43 -3.34
C SER A 202 35.03 -10.74 -4.81
N GLN A 203 36.08 -10.97 -5.61
CA GLN A 203 35.90 -11.59 -6.92
C GLN A 203 35.55 -13.06 -6.68
N HIS A 204 34.27 -13.38 -6.57
CA HIS A 204 33.79 -14.75 -6.41
C HIS A 204 34.06 -15.52 -7.72
N PRO A 205 35.02 -16.47 -7.75
CA PRO A 205 35.24 -17.26 -8.95
C PRO A 205 33.94 -18.01 -9.32
N PRO A 206 33.57 -18.09 -10.61
CA PRO A 206 32.28 -18.66 -11.03
C PRO A 206 32.10 -20.16 -10.73
N GLN A 207 33.10 -20.82 -10.15
CA GLN A 207 33.07 -22.23 -9.76
C GLN A 207 33.13 -22.45 -8.25
N THR A 208 33.19 -21.39 -7.45
CA THR A 208 33.20 -21.50 -5.99
C THR A 208 31.81 -21.84 -5.49
N VAL A 209 31.71 -22.98 -4.82
CA VAL A 209 30.47 -23.40 -4.15
C VAL A 209 30.55 -22.93 -2.70
N TYR A 210 29.48 -22.36 -2.18
CA TYR A 210 29.34 -21.97 -0.78
C TYR A 210 28.33 -22.86 -0.06
N THR A 211 28.63 -23.17 1.18
CA THR A 211 27.66 -23.74 2.13
C THR A 211 27.05 -22.59 2.91
N ILE A 212 25.72 -22.56 3.00
CA ILE A 212 24.97 -21.56 3.75
C ILE A 212 24.02 -22.29 4.68
N ASP A 213 24.30 -22.19 5.98
CA ASP A 213 23.40 -22.66 7.03
C ASP A 213 22.80 -21.45 7.75
N TYR A 214 21.59 -21.62 8.28
CA TYR A 214 20.91 -20.59 9.06
C TYR A 214 20.27 -21.16 10.31
N ASP A 215 20.13 -20.28 11.30
CA ASP A 215 19.44 -20.53 12.56
C ASP A 215 18.55 -19.33 12.91
N HIS A 216 17.71 -19.48 13.93
CA HIS A 216 16.75 -18.49 14.40
C HIS A 216 15.81 -18.00 13.29
N GLY A 217 15.45 -18.86 12.35
CA GLY A 217 14.52 -18.61 11.25
C GLY A 217 13.05 -18.45 11.67
N PRO A 218 12.12 -18.31 10.70
CA PRO A 218 10.68 -18.33 10.95
C PRO A 218 10.24 -19.55 11.79
N HIS A 219 9.12 -19.45 12.51
CA HIS A 219 8.69 -20.50 13.45
C HIS A 219 8.47 -21.88 12.78
N ASP A 220 8.03 -21.90 11.53
CA ASP A 220 7.85 -23.09 10.71
C ASP A 220 9.18 -23.71 10.22
N HIS A 221 10.22 -22.89 10.10
CA HIS A 221 11.56 -23.28 9.63
C HIS A 221 12.64 -22.56 10.44
N PRO A 222 12.90 -22.98 11.69
CA PRO A 222 13.82 -22.28 12.59
C PRO A 222 15.30 -22.45 12.20
N GLU A 223 15.66 -23.56 11.56
CA GLU A 223 17.03 -23.86 11.16
C GLU A 223 17.05 -24.60 9.81
N GLY A 224 18.16 -24.53 9.08
CA GLY A 224 18.36 -25.27 7.83
C GLY A 224 19.50 -24.72 6.98
N SER A 225 19.47 -25.04 5.69
CA SER A 225 20.47 -24.58 4.72
C SER A 225 19.82 -23.90 3.51
N VAL A 226 20.53 -22.98 2.87
CA VAL A 226 20.14 -22.33 1.62
C VAL A 226 21.07 -22.82 0.51
N VAL A 227 20.51 -23.47 -0.50
CA VAL A 227 21.30 -23.95 -1.66
C VAL A 227 21.18 -23.03 -2.88
N ASP A 228 22.05 -23.23 -3.87
CA ASP A 228 22.04 -22.42 -5.08
C ASP A 228 20.68 -22.43 -5.79
N GLY A 229 20.25 -21.27 -6.28
CA GLY A 229 18.94 -21.03 -6.85
C GLY A 229 17.80 -20.82 -5.83
N GLN A 230 18.02 -21.00 -4.53
CA GLN A 230 17.02 -20.73 -3.51
C GLN A 230 17.05 -19.27 -3.00
N GLN A 231 15.94 -18.91 -2.36
CA GLN A 231 15.81 -17.71 -1.54
C GLN A 231 15.22 -18.09 -0.19
N ILE A 232 15.52 -17.29 0.82
CA ILE A 232 15.02 -17.47 2.18
C ILE A 232 14.31 -16.20 2.64
N ARG A 233 13.22 -16.38 3.39
CA ARG A 233 12.55 -15.28 4.07
C ARG A 233 13.32 -14.90 5.33
N VAL A 234 13.64 -13.61 5.46
CA VAL A 234 14.41 -13.06 6.58
C VAL A 234 13.49 -12.44 7.61
N LYS A 235 13.90 -12.52 8.88
CA LYS A 235 13.36 -11.75 10.00
C LYS A 235 14.50 -11.22 10.88
N GLU A 236 14.16 -10.28 11.76
CA GLU A 236 15.07 -9.75 12.78
C GLU A 236 15.75 -10.87 13.58
N GLY A 237 17.07 -10.80 13.71
CA GLY A 237 17.89 -11.69 14.52
C GLY A 237 18.23 -13.04 13.89
N MET A 238 17.86 -13.30 12.63
CA MET A 238 18.30 -14.53 11.95
C MET A 238 19.82 -14.61 11.84
N GLU A 239 20.37 -15.80 12.06
CA GLU A 239 21.80 -16.05 11.94
C GLU A 239 22.11 -16.84 10.67
N PHE A 240 23.19 -16.49 10.00
CA PHE A 240 23.68 -17.13 8.79
C PHE A 240 25.17 -17.45 8.91
N TYR A 241 25.50 -18.68 8.58
CA TYR A 241 26.86 -19.21 8.54
C TYR A 241 27.20 -19.54 7.09
N VAL A 242 28.14 -18.78 6.51
CA VAL A 242 28.52 -18.92 5.10
C VAL A 242 30.00 -19.24 5.01
N SER A 243 30.32 -20.37 4.38
CA SER A 243 31.69 -20.84 4.16
C SER A 243 31.88 -21.29 2.71
N VAL A 244 33.14 -21.27 2.24
CA VAL A 244 33.49 -21.89 0.97
C VAL A 244 33.44 -23.41 1.15
N SER A 245 32.72 -24.10 0.27
CA SER A 245 32.67 -25.56 0.27
C SER A 245 33.97 -26.10 -0.28
N ASP A 246 34.69 -26.88 0.53
CA ASP A 246 35.75 -27.75 0.04
C ASP A 246 35.09 -28.90 -0.73
N LYS A 247 35.16 -28.87 -2.07
CA LYS A 247 34.89 -30.06 -2.86
C LYS A 247 35.92 -31.13 -2.45
N SER A 248 35.47 -32.14 -1.71
CA SER A 248 36.16 -33.44 -1.64
C SER A 248 35.78 -34.28 -2.84
#